data_AF-A0A0X3U590-F1
#
_entry.id   AF-A0A0X3U590-F1
#
_cell.length_a   1.000
_cell.length_b   1.000
_cell.length_c   1.000
_cell.angle_alpha   90.00
_cell.angle_beta   90.00
_cell.angle_gamma   90.00
#
_symmetry.space_group_name_H-M   'P 1'
#
loop_
_entity.id
_entity.type
_entity.pdbx_description
1 polymer ?
#
loop_
_entity_poly.entity_id
_entity_poly.type
_entity_poly.pdbx_seq_one_letter_code
_entity_poly.pdbx_strand_id
1 'polypeptide(L)'
;MATPAFEEIVEDFEFLEDWEDRYRHVIEQGKAMDPLDDALKVPATKVDGCASQVWLHPIIEGGVFRFDGDSDALIVRGLIAVLRSLYNGLPVSEVPKVDAGGELARLGLNDHLSAQRSNGLRAMIERIREVAQENA
;
A
#
# COMPACT_ATOMS: atom_id res chain seq x y z
N MET A 1 12.88 8.09 -3.40
CA MET A 1 12.22 8.44 -4.67
C MET A 1 11.18 7.38 -4.92
N ALA A 2 9.97 7.76 -5.33
CA ALA A 2 8.94 6.80 -5.69
C ALA A 2 9.32 6.01 -6.95
N THR A 3 8.67 4.87 -7.16
CA THR A 3 8.87 4.03 -8.35
C THR A 3 8.19 4.67 -9.57
N PRO A 4 8.59 4.29 -10.80
CA PRO A 4 7.87 4.71 -12.01
C PRO A 4 6.38 4.36 -11.96
N ALA A 5 6.03 3.19 -11.42
CA ALA A 5 4.63 2.76 -11.27
C ALA A 5 3.82 3.64 -10.30
N PHE A 6 4.46 4.25 -9.31
CA PHE A 6 3.80 5.20 -8.43
C PHE A 6 3.65 6.58 -9.09
N GLU A 7 4.65 7.01 -9.87
CA GLU A 7 4.55 8.27 -10.62
C GLU A 7 3.40 8.24 -11.63
N GLU A 8 3.13 7.10 -12.29
CA GLU A 8 1.93 6.91 -13.14
C GLU A 8 0.63 7.15 -12.35
N ILE A 9 0.55 6.69 -11.10
CA ILE A 9 -0.62 6.97 -10.23
C ILE A 9 -0.71 8.46 -9.91
N VAL A 10 0.40 9.13 -9.66
CA VAL A 10 0.40 10.57 -9.38
C VAL A 10 -0.12 11.33 -10.60
N GLU A 11 0.38 11.02 -11.80
CA GLU A 11 -0.08 11.62 -13.06
C GLU A 11 -1.58 11.40 -13.27
N ASP A 12 -2.08 10.18 -13.07
CA ASP A 12 -3.52 9.90 -13.15
C ASP A 12 -4.33 10.79 -12.19
N PHE A 13 -3.83 11.00 -10.97
CA PHE A 13 -4.49 11.81 -9.94
C PHE A 13 -4.49 13.31 -10.26
N GLU A 14 -3.56 13.81 -11.06
CA GLU A 14 -3.55 15.21 -11.50
C GLU A 14 -4.76 15.56 -12.37
N PHE A 15 -5.33 14.57 -13.07
CA PHE A 15 -6.54 14.73 -13.87
C PHE A 15 -7.84 14.52 -13.08
N LEU A 16 -7.76 14.07 -11.82
CA LEU A 16 -8.91 13.84 -10.95
C LEU A 16 -9.14 15.05 -10.03
N GLU A 17 -10.09 15.89 -10.42
CA GLU A 17 -10.41 17.13 -9.70
C GLU A 17 -11.24 16.89 -8.42
N ASP A 18 -12.14 15.90 -8.44
CA ASP A 18 -12.99 15.54 -7.28
C ASP A 18 -12.37 14.40 -6.45
N TRP A 19 -12.50 14.52 -5.13
CA TRP A 19 -12.21 13.46 -4.18
C TRP A 19 -12.98 12.16 -4.49
N GLU A 20 -14.23 12.24 -4.92
CA GLU A 20 -15.02 11.04 -5.22
C GLU A 20 -14.37 10.20 -6.33
N ASP A 21 -13.85 10.87 -7.37
CA ASP A 21 -13.19 10.19 -8.48
C ASP A 21 -11.84 9.59 -8.08
N ARG A 22 -11.05 10.31 -7.26
CA ARG A 22 -9.81 9.76 -6.66
C ARG A 22 -10.10 8.53 -5.82
N TYR A 23 -11.14 8.59 -4.98
CA TYR A 23 -11.57 7.49 -4.14
C TYR A 23 -12.01 6.27 -4.96
N ARG A 24 -12.77 6.51 -6.04
CA ARG A 24 -13.19 5.46 -6.97
C ARG A 24 -11.98 4.84 -7.68
N HIS A 25 -11.05 5.65 -8.16
CA HIS A 25 -9.84 5.20 -8.82
C HIS A 25 -9.01 4.28 -7.91
N VAL A 26 -8.79 4.66 -6.64
CA VAL A 26 -8.11 3.79 -5.65
C VAL A 26 -8.82 2.44 -5.47
N ILE A 27 -10.15 2.45 -5.38
CA ILE A 27 -10.93 1.21 -5.26
C ILE A 27 -10.77 0.33 -6.51
N GLU A 28 -10.80 0.92 -7.71
CA GLU A 28 -10.61 0.17 -8.95
C GLU A 28 -9.21 -0.46 -9.04
N GLN A 29 -8.16 0.24 -8.61
CA GLN A 29 -6.82 -0.36 -8.49
C GLN A 29 -6.83 -1.59 -7.56
N GLY A 30 -7.49 -1.48 -6.40
CA GLY A 30 -7.64 -2.59 -5.46
C GLY A 30 -8.43 -3.76 -6.03
N LYS A 31 -9.47 -3.50 -6.83
CA LYS A 31 -10.25 -4.54 -7.51
C LYS A 31 -9.46 -5.27 -8.59
N ALA A 32 -8.59 -4.55 -9.30
CA ALA A 32 -7.74 -5.09 -10.35
C ALA A 32 -6.60 -5.97 -9.82
N MET A 33 -6.31 -5.94 -8.52
CA MET A 33 -5.35 -6.86 -7.91
C MET A 33 -5.84 -8.30 -7.98
N ASP A 34 -4.92 -9.22 -8.22
CA ASP A 34 -5.16 -10.64 -7.96
C ASP A 34 -5.52 -10.87 -6.48
N PRO A 35 -6.43 -11.80 -6.18
CA PRO A 35 -6.75 -12.14 -4.80
C PRO A 35 -5.56 -12.82 -4.12
N LEU A 36 -5.35 -12.51 -2.85
CA LEU A 36 -4.37 -13.23 -2.03
C LEU A 36 -4.92 -14.63 -1.71
N ASP A 37 -4.08 -15.66 -1.88
CA ASP A 37 -4.42 -17.03 -1.50
C ASP A 37 -4.84 -17.08 -0.02
N ASP A 38 -5.94 -17.77 0.27
CA ASP A 38 -6.46 -17.92 1.63
C ASP A 38 -5.46 -18.61 2.57
N ALA A 39 -4.57 -19.46 2.04
CA ALA A 39 -3.48 -20.05 2.81
C ALA A 39 -2.46 -19.01 3.31
N LEU A 40 -2.40 -17.84 2.69
CA LEU A 40 -1.54 -16.72 3.08
C LEU A 40 -2.25 -15.73 4.02
N LYS A 41 -3.56 -15.88 4.26
CA LYS A 41 -4.34 -15.02 5.20
C LYS A 41 -4.24 -15.54 6.63
N VAL A 42 -3.03 -15.61 7.15
CA VAL A 42 -2.70 -16.17 8.47
C VAL A 42 -2.29 -15.09 9.47
N PRO A 43 -2.27 -15.38 10.79
CA PRO A 43 -1.84 -14.39 11.78
C PRO A 43 -0.44 -13.80 11.52
N ALA A 44 0.48 -14.56 10.92
CA ALA A 44 1.85 -14.10 10.65
C ALA A 44 1.97 -13.02 9.57
N THR A 45 0.99 -12.95 8.65
CA THR A 45 0.92 -11.94 7.57
C THR A 45 -0.09 -10.85 7.88
N LYS A 46 -0.84 -10.97 8.98
CA LYS A 46 -1.85 -10.00 9.37
C LYS A 46 -1.21 -8.69 9.81
N VAL A 47 -1.86 -7.58 9.47
CA VAL A 47 -1.51 -6.24 9.96
C VAL A 47 -2.47 -5.87 11.09
N ASP A 48 -1.92 -5.62 12.27
CA ASP A 48 -2.69 -5.11 13.41
C ASP A 48 -2.82 -3.58 13.35
N GLY A 49 -3.82 -3.03 14.04
CA GLY A 49 -4.10 -1.59 14.05
C GLY A 49 -4.98 -1.10 12.89
N CYS A 50 -5.30 -1.96 11.93
CA CYS A 50 -6.37 -1.75 10.96
C CYS A 50 -7.74 -2.11 11.56
N ALA A 51 -8.77 -1.34 11.19
CA ALA A 51 -10.14 -1.67 11.59
C ALA A 51 -10.79 -2.76 10.74
N SER A 52 -10.40 -2.79 9.47
CA SER A 52 -10.64 -3.90 8.56
C SER A 52 -9.58 -4.97 8.76
N GLN A 53 -9.85 -6.20 8.32
CA GLN A 53 -8.81 -7.21 8.24
C GLN A 53 -7.88 -6.88 7.08
N VAL A 54 -6.58 -6.95 7.35
CA VAL A 54 -5.52 -6.69 6.37
C VAL A 54 -4.45 -7.76 6.52
N TRP A 55 -3.99 -8.30 5.39
CA TRP A 55 -2.84 -9.18 5.33
C TRP A 55 -1.87 -8.67 4.29
N LEU A 56 -0.58 -8.64 4.63
CA LEU A 56 0.52 -8.36 3.74
C LEU A 56 1.47 -9.57 3.78
N HIS A 57 1.69 -10.18 2.62
CA HIS A 57 2.62 -11.28 2.43
C HIS A 57 3.88 -10.77 1.71
N PRO A 58 4.97 -10.49 2.45
CA PRO A 58 6.21 -10.01 1.86
C PRO A 58 6.98 -11.14 1.17
N ILE A 59 7.64 -10.78 0.07
CA ILE A 59 8.43 -11.65 -0.79
C ILE A 59 9.73 -10.93 -1.09
N ILE A 60 10.87 -11.51 -0.70
CA ILE A 60 12.20 -10.93 -0.92
C ILE A 60 13.03 -11.92 -1.71
N GLU A 61 13.34 -11.55 -2.95
CA GLU A 61 14.06 -12.40 -3.90
C GLU A 61 15.19 -11.61 -4.55
N GLY A 62 16.41 -12.14 -4.49
CA GLY A 62 17.59 -11.46 -5.07
C GLY A 62 17.86 -10.06 -4.48
N GLY A 63 17.44 -9.82 -3.24
CA GLY A 63 17.57 -8.51 -2.58
C GLY A 63 16.53 -7.47 -3.02
N VAL A 64 15.52 -7.87 -3.80
CA VAL A 64 14.41 -7.02 -4.22
C VAL A 64 13.19 -7.32 -3.35
N PHE A 65 12.58 -6.27 -2.80
CA PHE A 65 11.37 -6.35 -2.00
C PHE A 65 10.12 -6.32 -2.89
N ARG A 66 9.18 -7.21 -2.56
CA ARG A 66 7.81 -7.21 -3.06
C ARG A 66 6.87 -7.63 -1.93
N PHE A 67 5.60 -7.35 -2.10
CA PHE A 67 4.56 -7.99 -1.30
C PHE A 67 3.26 -8.09 -2.09
N ASP A 68 2.46 -9.08 -1.69
CA ASP A 68 1.04 -9.18 -2.01
C ASP A 68 0.23 -8.88 -0.77
N GLY A 69 -1.04 -8.51 -0.94
CA GLY A 69 -1.88 -8.19 0.19
C GLY A 69 -3.36 -8.16 -0.16
N ASP A 70 -4.18 -8.22 0.88
CA ASP A 70 -5.63 -8.20 0.73
C ASP A 70 -6.31 -7.58 1.96
N SER A 71 -7.57 -7.15 1.77
CA SER A 71 -8.41 -6.64 2.85
C SER A 71 -9.88 -6.92 2.57
N ASP A 72 -10.66 -7.15 3.64
CA ASP A 72 -12.12 -7.25 3.57
C ASP A 72 -12.82 -5.90 3.29
N ALA A 73 -12.08 -4.78 3.33
CA ALA A 73 -12.58 -3.45 2.97
C ALA A 73 -12.02 -2.98 1.61
N LEU A 74 -12.91 -2.67 0.66
CA LEU A 74 -12.57 -2.26 -0.71
C LEU A 74 -11.56 -1.09 -0.79
N ILE A 75 -11.80 -0.04 -0.01
CA ILE A 75 -10.90 1.12 0.02
C ILE A 75 -9.52 0.76 0.59
N VAL A 76 -9.47 -0.11 1.59
CA VAL A 76 -8.20 -0.52 2.19
C VAL A 76 -7.44 -1.42 1.22
N ARG A 77 -8.13 -2.31 0.50
CA ARG A 77 -7.55 -3.06 -0.62
C ARG A 77 -7.01 -2.14 -1.72
N GLY A 78 -7.67 -1.04 -2.01
CA GLY A 78 -7.15 0.01 -2.90
C GLY A 78 -5.89 0.70 -2.37
N LEU A 79 -5.84 1.02 -1.07
CA LEU A 79 -4.63 1.56 -0.45
C LEU A 79 -3.46 0.57 -0.49
N ILE A 80 -3.73 -0.73 -0.36
CA ILE A 80 -2.73 -1.78 -0.57
C ILE A 80 -2.18 -1.73 -2.00
N ALA A 81 -3.03 -1.54 -3.01
CA ALA A 81 -2.59 -1.39 -4.41
C ALA A 81 -1.63 -0.21 -4.59
N VAL A 82 -1.97 0.95 -4.03
CA VAL A 82 -1.11 2.15 -4.06
C VAL A 82 0.24 1.88 -3.39
N LEU A 83 0.25 1.22 -2.23
CA LEU A 83 1.50 0.83 -1.55
C LEU A 83 2.31 -0.19 -2.36
N ARG A 84 1.66 -1.13 -3.07
CA ARG A 84 2.35 -2.07 -3.97
C ARG A 84 3.06 -1.30 -5.06
N SER A 85 2.39 -0.33 -5.69
CA SER A 85 3.04 0.54 -6.69
C SER A 85 4.21 1.30 -6.08
N LEU A 86 4.08 1.84 -4.87
CA LEU A 86 5.14 2.60 -4.21
C LEU A 86 6.38 1.77 -3.84
N TYR A 87 6.22 0.51 -3.45
CA TYR A 87 7.29 -0.28 -2.82
C TYR A 87 7.80 -1.47 -3.64
N ASN A 88 6.96 -2.10 -4.46
CA ASN A 88 7.35 -3.33 -5.13
C ASN A 88 8.42 -3.06 -6.19
N GLY A 89 9.47 -3.89 -6.19
CA GLY A 89 10.60 -3.77 -7.11
C GLY A 89 11.75 -2.92 -6.57
N LEU A 90 11.62 -2.33 -5.38
CA LEU A 90 12.73 -1.66 -4.73
C LEU A 90 13.75 -2.67 -4.17
N PRO A 91 15.05 -2.33 -4.14
CA PRO A 91 15.99 -3.04 -3.29
C PRO A 91 15.50 -3.00 -1.84
N VAL A 92 15.60 -4.12 -1.12
CA VAL A 92 15.13 -4.23 0.27
C VAL A 92 15.73 -3.15 1.18
N SER A 93 16.98 -2.78 0.94
CA SER A 93 17.70 -1.73 1.66
C SER A 93 17.22 -0.30 1.39
N GLU A 94 16.44 -0.08 0.33
CA GLU A 94 15.85 1.22 -0.02
C GLU A 94 14.44 1.40 0.55
N VAL A 95 13.72 0.31 0.85
CA VAL A 95 12.34 0.35 1.38
C VAL A 95 12.21 1.25 2.62
N PRO A 96 13.09 1.18 3.64
CA PRO A 96 12.98 2.05 4.81
C PRO A 96 13.23 3.54 4.52
N LYS A 97 13.88 3.86 3.39
CA LYS A 97 14.23 5.24 3.00
C LYS A 97 13.12 5.95 2.23
N VAL A 98 12.06 5.23 1.85
CA VAL A 98 10.91 5.81 1.14
C VAL A 98 10.10 6.69 2.09
N ASP A 99 9.89 7.96 1.71
CA ASP A 99 8.96 8.87 2.38
C ASP A 99 7.52 8.62 1.95
N ALA A 100 6.94 7.49 2.36
CA ALA A 100 5.56 7.17 1.99
C ALA A 100 4.55 8.22 2.44
N GLY A 101 4.82 8.94 3.55
CA GLY A 101 3.96 10.02 4.01
C GLY A 101 3.89 11.17 3.00
N GLY A 102 5.06 11.62 2.53
CA GLY A 102 5.16 12.65 1.48
C GLY A 102 4.56 12.19 0.16
N GLU A 103 4.84 10.96 -0.27
CA GLU A 103 4.32 10.43 -1.55
C GLU A 103 2.79 10.29 -1.53
N LEU A 104 2.21 9.77 -0.44
CA LEU A 104 0.75 9.66 -0.30
C LEU A 104 0.06 11.03 -0.16
N ALA A 105 0.78 12.05 0.35
CA ALA A 105 0.26 13.41 0.40
C ALA A 105 0.10 14.03 -1.00
N ARG A 106 0.95 13.66 -1.97
CA ARG A 106 0.81 14.08 -3.38
C ARG A 106 -0.53 13.64 -3.99
N LEU A 107 -1.04 12.50 -3.54
CA LEU A 107 -2.33 11.97 -3.99
C LEU A 107 -3.54 12.65 -3.30
N GLY A 108 -3.30 13.47 -2.27
CA GLY A 108 -4.36 14.09 -1.46
C GLY A 108 -5.22 13.09 -0.68
N LEU A 109 -4.79 11.82 -0.56
CA LEU A 109 -5.59 10.78 0.09
C LEU A 109 -5.75 11.01 1.59
N ASN A 110 -4.71 11.52 2.25
CA ASN A 110 -4.68 11.67 3.70
C ASN A 110 -5.74 12.63 4.25
N ASP A 111 -6.14 13.64 3.47
CA ASP A 111 -7.04 14.71 3.92
C ASP A 111 -8.50 14.27 3.98
N HIS A 112 -8.84 13.19 3.28
CA HIS A 112 -10.22 12.72 3.15
C HIS A 112 -10.46 11.31 3.70
N LEU A 113 -9.39 10.61 4.11
CA LEU A 113 -9.53 9.36 4.85
C LEU A 113 -9.97 9.64 6.30
N SER A 114 -10.95 8.89 6.78
CA SER A 114 -11.28 8.88 8.21
C SER A 114 -10.05 8.53 9.05
N ALA A 115 -9.96 9.04 10.28
CA ALA A 115 -8.83 8.75 11.18
C ALA A 115 -8.50 7.25 11.30
N GLN A 116 -9.51 6.39 11.33
CA GLN A 116 -9.35 4.95 11.40
C GLN A 116 -8.64 4.35 10.17
N ARG A 117 -8.96 4.85 8.97
CA ARG A 117 -8.30 4.43 7.71
C ARG A 117 -6.88 4.98 7.63
N SER A 118 -6.67 6.23 8.02
CA SER A 118 -5.32 6.81 8.06
C SER A 118 -4.41 6.09 9.05
N ASN A 119 -4.95 5.62 10.19
CA ASN A 119 -4.22 4.78 11.13
C ASN A 119 -3.90 3.40 10.54
N GLY A 120 -4.86 2.76 9.86
CA GLY A 120 -4.62 1.51 9.15
C GLY A 120 -3.55 1.63 8.06
N LEU A 121 -3.55 2.74 7.31
CA LEU A 121 -2.52 3.04 6.31
C LEU A 121 -1.13 3.17 6.93
N ARG A 122 -1.01 3.88 8.06
CA ARG A 122 0.25 3.97 8.81
C ARG A 122 0.73 2.59 9.29
N ALA A 123 -0.16 1.77 9.83
CA ALA A 123 0.18 0.42 10.28
C ALA A 123 0.69 -0.47 9.13
N MET A 124 0.11 -0.36 7.94
CA MET A 124 0.61 -1.08 6.75
C MET A 124 2.02 -0.62 6.35
N ILE A 125 2.29 0.69 6.38
CA ILE A 125 3.61 1.26 6.07
C ILE A 125 4.65 0.82 7.10
N GLU A 126 4.30 0.84 8.38
CA GLU A 126 5.16 0.38 9.48
C GLU A 126 5.50 -1.09 9.28
N ARG A 127 4.50 -1.95 9.00
CA ARG A 127 4.73 -3.38 8.74
C ARG A 127 5.68 -3.62 7.56
N ILE A 128 5.52 -2.89 6.45
CA ILE A 128 6.41 -2.98 5.28
C ILE A 128 7.85 -2.61 5.67
N ARG A 129 8.03 -1.54 6.44
CA ARG A 129 9.35 -1.06 6.88
C ARG A 129 10.03 -2.04 7.83
N GLU A 130 9.30 -2.58 8.80
CA GLU A 130 9.80 -3.59 9.75
C GLU A 130 10.32 -4.82 9.00
N VAL A 131 9.51 -5.37 8.10
CA VAL A 131 9.91 -6.54 7.30
C VAL A 131 11.17 -6.24 6.48
N ALA A 132 11.24 -5.07 5.84
CA ALA A 132 12.43 -4.71 5.07
C ALA A 132 13.67 -4.57 5.96
N GLN A 133 13.55 -4.00 7.15
CA GLN A 133 14.67 -3.85 8.10
C GLN A 133 15.18 -5.19 8.63
N GLU A 134 14.29 -6.16 8.87
CA GLU A 134 14.65 -7.51 9.30
C GLU A 134 15.41 -8.32 8.23
N ASN A 135 15.33 -7.89 6.96
CA ASN A 135 15.82 -8.62 5.80
C ASN A 135 16.81 -7.80 4.93
N ALA A 136 17.30 -6.66 5.44
CA ALA A 136 18.25 -5.77 4.77
C ALA A 136 19.72 -6.15 4.95
#